data_AF-A0A0A0EQS6-F1
#
_entry.id   AF-A0A0A0EQS6-F1
#
_cell.length_a   1.000
_cell.length_b   1.000
_cell.length_c   1.000
_cell.angle_alpha   90.00
_cell.angle_beta   90.00
_cell.angle_gamma   90.00
#
_symmetry.space_group_name_H-M   'P 1'
#
loop_
_entity.id
_entity.type
_entity.pdbx_description
1 polymer ?
#
loop_
_entity_poly.entity_id
_entity_poly.type
_entity_poly.pdbx_seq_one_letter_code
_entity_poly.pdbx_strand_id
1 'polypeptide(L)'
;MKFPVVLFLLLSGSAVLAAPPSESIRNFHTDEVLEPACGSSELAKLKAASDHLAQAKNPQGAWIVAKAMLCGSRAPTAYMPLLVSLEQYGVNEDPGPTFALVDQKQIEPLRGVAYGVSVEASGDDLSYNYNTAGVCVGGFTLRLVAAQWLLVRMGEACD
;
A
#
# COMPACT_ATOMS: atom_id res chain seq x y z
N MET A 1 -33.43 4.24 -51.15
CA MET A 1 -32.47 3.20 -50.72
C MET A 1 -31.89 3.65 -49.38
N LYS A 2 -32.15 2.93 -48.28
CA LYS A 2 -31.68 3.26 -46.92
C LYS A 2 -30.62 2.22 -46.53
N PHE A 3 -29.39 2.67 -46.23
CA PHE A 3 -28.33 1.82 -45.67
C PHE A 3 -28.32 1.95 -44.14
N PRO A 4 -28.25 0.86 -43.37
CA PRO A 4 -28.01 0.94 -41.94
C PRO A 4 -26.49 1.09 -41.68
N VAL A 5 -26.12 2.12 -40.93
CA VAL A 5 -24.76 2.26 -40.38
C VAL A 5 -24.68 1.41 -39.12
N VAL A 6 -23.91 0.32 -39.19
CA VAL A 6 -23.54 -0.50 -38.03
C VAL A 6 -22.36 0.17 -37.34
N LEU A 7 -22.61 0.74 -36.16
CA LEU A 7 -21.59 1.36 -35.33
C LEU A 7 -20.88 0.27 -34.50
N PHE A 8 -19.68 -0.12 -34.93
CA PHE A 8 -18.78 -0.99 -34.16
C PHE A 8 -18.08 -0.15 -33.07
N LEU A 9 -18.52 -0.30 -31.82
CA LEU A 9 -17.84 0.23 -30.63
C LEU A 9 -16.61 -0.64 -30.33
N LEU A 10 -15.44 -0.22 -30.83
CA LEU A 10 -14.15 -0.77 -30.43
C LEU A 10 -13.80 -0.25 -29.02
N LEU A 11 -14.07 -1.08 -28.00
CA LEU A 11 -13.51 -0.89 -26.66
C LEU A 11 -11.99 -1.00 -26.75
N SER A 12 -11.34 0.16 -26.85
CA SER A 12 -9.89 0.28 -26.75
C SER A 12 -9.49 0.23 -25.28
N GLY A 13 -9.45 -0.98 -24.73
CA GLY A 13 -8.87 -1.22 -23.41
C GLY A 13 -7.37 -1.00 -23.48
N SER A 14 -6.89 0.17 -23.08
CA SER A 14 -5.47 0.39 -22.83
C SER A 14 -5.05 -0.55 -21.70
N ALA A 15 -4.45 -1.68 -22.06
CA ALA A 15 -3.74 -2.53 -21.13
C ALA A 15 -2.56 -1.73 -20.58
N VAL A 16 -2.76 -1.11 -19.41
CA VAL A 16 -1.66 -0.56 -18.63
C VAL A 16 -0.79 -1.76 -18.27
N LEU A 17 0.33 -1.92 -18.98
CA LEU A 17 1.32 -2.95 -18.65
C LEU A 17 1.70 -2.75 -17.19
N ALA A 18 1.34 -3.72 -16.36
CA ALA A 18 1.88 -3.76 -15.03
C ALA A 18 3.39 -3.97 -15.17
N ALA A 19 4.21 -3.02 -14.68
CA ALA A 19 5.62 -3.24 -14.41
C ALA A 19 5.77 -4.62 -13.74
N PRO A 20 6.70 -5.46 -14.22
CA PRO A 20 6.89 -6.80 -13.71
C PRO A 20 7.11 -6.75 -12.19
N PRO A 21 6.59 -7.72 -11.42
CA PRO A 21 6.88 -7.80 -10.00
C PRO A 21 8.40 -7.81 -9.82
N SER A 22 8.90 -7.02 -8.87
CA SER A 22 10.31 -7.00 -8.54
C SER A 22 10.75 -8.39 -8.05
N GLU A 23 11.98 -8.79 -8.35
CA GLU A 23 12.52 -10.06 -7.83
C GLU A 23 12.61 -10.01 -6.30
N SER A 24 12.46 -11.18 -5.65
CA SER A 24 12.62 -11.31 -4.20
C SER A 24 14.01 -10.82 -3.76
N ILE A 25 14.08 -10.21 -2.59
CA ILE A 25 15.32 -9.66 -2.04
C ILE A 25 15.73 -10.44 -0.78
N ARG A 26 16.96 -10.24 -0.31
CA ARG A 26 17.35 -10.71 1.03
C ARG A 26 17.23 -9.57 2.05
N ASN A 27 16.69 -9.88 3.22
CA ASN A 27 16.74 -8.99 4.37
C ASN A 27 18.19 -8.85 4.83
N PHE A 28 18.69 -7.61 4.96
CA PHE A 28 20.07 -7.33 5.35
C PHE A 28 20.40 -7.78 6.78
N HIS A 29 19.41 -7.83 7.66
CA HIS A 29 19.57 -8.13 9.09
C HIS A 29 19.33 -9.60 9.45
N THR A 30 18.46 -10.30 8.71
CA THR A 30 18.00 -11.66 9.08
C THR A 30 18.34 -12.75 8.05
N ASP A 31 18.93 -12.40 6.91
CA ASP A 31 19.17 -13.30 5.75
C ASP A 31 17.91 -13.94 5.14
N GLU A 32 16.72 -13.53 5.59
CA GLU A 32 15.42 -13.99 5.07
C GLU A 32 15.20 -13.56 3.62
N VAL A 33 14.61 -14.43 2.80
CA VAL A 33 14.17 -14.06 1.44
C VAL A 33 12.80 -13.39 1.54
N LEU A 34 12.76 -12.11 1.20
CA LEU A 34 11.56 -11.29 1.22
C LEU A 34 10.93 -11.22 -0.17
N GLU A 35 9.70 -11.68 -0.26
CA GLU A 35 8.90 -11.64 -1.48
C GLU A 35 8.33 -10.23 -1.73
N PRO A 36 8.18 -9.81 -2.99
CA PRO A 36 7.58 -8.53 -3.34
C PRO A 36 6.10 -8.49 -2.92
N ALA A 37 5.66 -7.35 -2.37
CA ALA A 37 4.27 -7.15 -1.93
C ALA A 37 3.23 -7.46 -3.02
N CYS A 38 3.58 -7.20 -4.29
CA CYS A 38 2.72 -7.39 -5.44
C CYS A 38 2.83 -8.76 -6.11
N GLY A 39 3.59 -9.69 -5.52
CA GLY A 39 3.56 -11.10 -5.89
C GLY A 39 2.18 -11.71 -5.65
N SER A 40 1.74 -12.62 -6.51
CA SER A 40 0.38 -13.20 -6.42
C SER A 40 0.15 -13.97 -5.12
N SER A 41 1.16 -14.70 -4.64
CA SER A 41 1.15 -15.43 -3.36
C SER A 41 1.06 -14.49 -2.17
N GLU A 42 1.91 -13.46 -2.13
CA GLU A 42 1.93 -12.47 -1.05
C GLU A 42 0.64 -11.66 -0.99
N LEU A 43 0.12 -11.22 -2.13
CA LEU A 43 -1.18 -10.54 -2.19
C LEU A 43 -2.31 -11.40 -1.65
N ALA A 44 -2.33 -12.70 -1.95
CA ALA A 44 -3.37 -13.60 -1.46
C ALA A 44 -3.30 -13.76 0.07
N LYS A 45 -2.09 -13.97 0.62
CA LYS A 45 -1.87 -14.06 2.07
C LYS A 45 -2.24 -12.75 2.77
N LEU A 46 -1.76 -11.62 2.26
CA LEU A 46 -2.00 -10.32 2.85
C LEU A 46 -3.47 -9.92 2.79
N LYS A 47 -4.17 -10.25 1.69
CA LYS A 47 -5.61 -10.06 1.61
C LYS A 47 -6.34 -10.86 2.69
N ALA A 48 -6.02 -12.14 2.83
CA ALA A 48 -6.66 -12.99 3.82
C ALA A 48 -6.42 -12.47 5.26
N ALA A 49 -5.19 -12.04 5.57
CA ALA A 49 -4.86 -11.43 6.85
C ALA A 49 -5.61 -10.10 7.07
N SER A 50 -5.63 -9.22 6.06
CA SER A 50 -6.34 -7.95 6.11
C SER A 50 -7.85 -8.13 6.29
N ASP A 51 -8.47 -9.08 5.57
CA ASP A 51 -9.89 -9.38 5.70
C ASP A 51 -10.20 -9.92 7.11
N HIS A 52 -9.35 -10.81 7.63
CA HIS A 52 -9.48 -11.37 8.97
C HIS A 52 -9.42 -10.28 10.04
N LEU A 53 -8.46 -9.36 9.93
CA LEU A 53 -8.24 -8.29 10.91
C LEU A 53 -9.29 -7.17 10.82
N ALA A 54 -9.73 -6.82 9.61
CA ALA A 54 -10.82 -5.86 9.43
C ALA A 54 -12.18 -6.42 9.90
N GLN A 55 -12.36 -7.73 9.94
CA GLN A 55 -13.58 -8.40 10.40
C GLN A 55 -14.83 -7.83 9.71
N ALA A 56 -15.87 -7.47 10.48
CA ALA A 56 -17.11 -6.87 9.97
C ALA A 56 -16.96 -5.37 9.60
N LYS A 57 -15.80 -4.76 9.86
CA LYS A 57 -15.55 -3.32 9.66
C LYS A 57 -15.16 -3.02 8.20
N ASN A 58 -15.99 -3.41 7.22
CA ASN A 58 -15.72 -3.18 5.79
C ASN A 58 -14.34 -3.72 5.31
N PRO A 59 -14.13 -5.05 5.32
CA PRO A 59 -12.85 -5.66 4.96
C PRO A 59 -12.45 -5.38 3.51
N GLN A 60 -13.42 -5.31 2.60
CA GLN A 60 -13.19 -4.96 1.21
C GLN A 60 -12.63 -3.53 1.07
N GLY A 61 -13.14 -2.58 1.84
CA GLY A 61 -12.65 -1.21 1.87
C GLY A 61 -11.18 -1.14 2.31
N ALA A 62 -10.83 -1.82 3.41
CA ALA A 62 -9.43 -1.90 3.88
C ALA A 62 -8.52 -2.45 2.79
N TRP A 63 -8.91 -3.56 2.17
CA TRP A 63 -8.11 -4.20 1.13
C TRP A 63 -7.95 -3.34 -0.13
N ILE A 64 -8.98 -2.59 -0.55
CA ILE A 64 -8.88 -1.68 -1.69
C ILE A 64 -7.80 -0.63 -1.46
N VAL A 65 -7.77 -0.02 -0.27
CA VAL A 65 -6.78 1.01 0.07
C VAL A 65 -5.38 0.39 0.19
N ALA A 66 -5.24 -0.71 0.93
CA ALA A 66 -3.97 -1.40 1.10
C ALA A 66 -3.37 -1.85 -0.24
N LYS A 67 -4.16 -2.48 -1.11
CA LYS A 67 -3.70 -2.91 -2.43
C LYS A 67 -3.34 -1.74 -3.33
N ALA A 68 -4.08 -0.63 -3.26
CA ALA A 68 -3.75 0.57 -4.02
C ALA A 68 -2.44 1.21 -3.53
N MET A 69 -2.20 1.22 -2.23
CA MET A 69 -0.92 1.68 -1.67
C MET A 69 0.24 0.77 -2.05
N LEU A 70 0.08 -0.55 -1.96
CA LEU A 70 1.17 -1.48 -2.24
C LEU A 70 1.47 -1.65 -3.73
N CYS A 71 0.43 -1.67 -4.57
CA CYS A 71 0.53 -2.13 -5.96
C CYS A 71 -0.13 -1.20 -6.98
N GLY A 72 -0.74 -0.10 -6.55
CA GLY A 72 -1.37 0.87 -7.44
C GLY A 72 -0.35 1.59 -8.32
N SER A 73 -0.84 2.12 -9.45
CA SER A 73 -0.08 3.08 -10.26
C SER A 73 -0.24 4.52 -9.78
N ARG A 74 -1.17 4.77 -8.85
CA ARG A 74 -1.47 6.07 -8.24
C ARG A 74 -2.00 5.88 -6.83
N ALA A 75 -1.75 6.85 -5.97
CA ALA A 75 -2.27 6.88 -4.61
C ALA A 75 -3.82 6.91 -4.60
N PRO A 76 -4.48 6.15 -3.71
CA PRO A 76 -5.94 6.15 -3.55
C PRO A 76 -6.45 7.42 -2.84
N THR A 77 -6.29 8.59 -3.46
CA THR A 77 -6.61 9.92 -2.86
C THR A 77 -8.03 10.03 -2.27
N ALA A 78 -9.02 9.33 -2.83
CA ALA A 78 -10.38 9.26 -2.25
C ALA A 78 -10.44 8.63 -0.84
N TYR A 79 -9.36 7.95 -0.42
CA TYR A 79 -9.20 7.26 0.85
C TYR A 79 -8.04 7.88 1.67
N MET A 80 -7.71 9.14 1.40
CA MET A 80 -6.73 9.89 2.16
C MET A 80 -7.37 11.15 2.75
N PRO A 81 -7.05 11.52 4.00
CA PRO A 81 -7.29 12.86 4.48
C PRO A 81 -6.42 13.87 3.71
N LEU A 82 -6.77 15.15 3.79
CA LEU A 82 -5.98 16.22 3.15
C LEU A 82 -4.51 16.18 3.58
N LEU A 83 -4.27 15.85 4.85
CA LEU A 83 -2.94 15.75 5.46
C LEU A 83 -2.74 14.34 6.04
N VAL A 84 -1.66 13.69 5.62
CA VAL A 84 -1.22 12.39 6.13
C VAL A 84 -0.02 12.62 7.04
N SER A 85 0.02 11.92 8.18
CA SER A 85 1.19 11.95 9.06
C SER A 85 2.31 11.13 8.47
N LEU A 86 3.48 11.73 8.26
CA LEU A 86 4.73 11.05 7.93
C LEU A 86 5.57 10.94 9.20
N GLU A 87 6.04 9.73 9.51
CA GLU A 87 6.90 9.43 10.64
C GLU A 87 8.26 8.93 10.13
N GLN A 88 9.34 9.62 10.47
CA GLN A 88 10.70 9.26 10.05
C GLN A 88 11.60 9.06 11.27
N TYR A 89 12.37 7.98 11.26
CA TYR A 89 13.40 7.73 12.28
C TYR A 89 14.77 8.03 11.66
N GLY A 90 15.51 8.93 12.30
CA GLY A 90 16.86 9.29 11.90
C GLY A 90 17.89 8.25 12.36
N VAL A 91 18.93 8.08 11.56
CA VAL A 91 20.05 7.14 11.78
C VAL A 91 21.10 7.62 12.81
N ASN A 92 21.00 8.85 13.34
CA ASN A 92 22.00 9.42 14.25
C ASN A 92 21.37 10.26 15.36
N GLU A 93 21.87 10.09 16.59
CA GLU A 93 21.75 10.87 17.85
C GLU A 93 20.41 11.53 18.27
N ASP A 94 19.38 11.54 17.42
CA ASP A 94 18.05 12.03 17.74
C ASP A 94 17.19 10.90 18.32
N PRO A 95 16.78 10.97 19.60
CA PRO A 95 16.16 9.84 20.29
C PRO A 95 14.68 9.63 19.94
N GLY A 96 14.18 10.15 18.81
CA GLY A 96 12.76 10.03 18.51
C GLY A 96 12.35 10.29 17.06
N PRO A 97 11.13 9.88 16.72
CA PRO A 97 10.56 10.10 15.40
C PRO A 97 10.38 11.59 15.10
N THR A 98 10.76 11.98 13.88
CA THR A 98 10.32 13.24 13.28
C THR A 98 8.96 13.04 12.64
N PHE A 99 8.02 13.95 12.93
CA PHE A 99 6.70 13.95 12.34
C PHE A 99 6.52 15.13 11.39
N ALA A 100 5.97 14.85 10.21
CA ALA A 100 5.52 15.86 9.26
C ALA A 100 4.07 15.60 8.84
N LEU A 101 3.34 16.65 8.49
CA LEU A 101 2.05 16.52 7.80
C LEU A 101 2.29 16.81 6.33
N VAL A 102 1.98 15.84 5.48
CA VAL A 102 2.16 15.95 4.03
C VAL A 102 0.81 15.96 3.33
N ASP A 103 0.71 16.74 2.26
CA ASP A 103 -0.48 16.75 1.41
C ASP A 103 -0.64 15.38 0.74
N GLN A 104 -1.87 14.86 0.66
CA GLN A 104 -2.17 13.58 0.01
C GLN A 104 -1.62 13.43 -1.42
N LYS A 105 -1.38 14.55 -2.13
CA LYS A 105 -0.80 14.55 -3.48
C LYS A 105 0.69 14.21 -3.50
N GLN A 106 1.37 14.29 -2.35
CA GLN A 106 2.77 13.94 -2.18
C GLN A 106 2.95 12.47 -1.81
N ILE A 107 1.86 11.75 -1.50
CA ILE A 107 1.89 10.33 -1.21
C ILE A 107 1.90 9.55 -2.51
N GLU A 108 2.89 8.67 -2.66
CA GLU A 108 3.01 7.75 -3.80
C GLU A 108 2.81 6.30 -3.35
N PRO A 109 2.26 5.42 -4.21
CA PRO A 109 2.23 3.99 -3.94
C PRO A 109 3.63 3.38 -3.81
N LEU A 110 3.72 2.35 -2.98
CA LEU A 110 4.92 1.56 -2.66
C LEU A 110 5.24 0.48 -3.70
N ARG A 111 4.78 0.70 -4.94
CA ARG A 111 4.86 -0.30 -6.00
C ARG A 111 6.32 -0.61 -6.33
N GLY A 112 6.68 -1.89 -6.18
CA GLY A 112 8.01 -2.39 -6.51
C GLY A 112 9.08 -2.04 -5.48
N VAL A 113 8.71 -1.45 -4.34
CA VAL A 113 9.65 -1.13 -3.25
C VAL A 113 9.29 -1.81 -1.93
N ALA A 114 8.05 -2.28 -1.73
CA ALA A 114 7.64 -2.99 -0.52
C ALA A 114 7.84 -4.51 -0.63
N TYR A 115 8.47 -5.10 0.39
CA TYR A 115 8.77 -6.53 0.48
C TYR A 115 8.41 -7.10 1.86
N GLY A 116 8.06 -8.39 1.92
CA GLY A 116 7.77 -9.09 3.18
C GLY A 116 6.69 -8.40 4.01
N VAL A 117 5.57 -8.07 3.39
CA VAL A 117 4.53 -7.23 4.01
C VAL A 117 3.75 -8.03 5.05
N SER A 118 3.59 -7.46 6.23
CA SER A 118 2.70 -7.97 7.28
C SER A 118 1.63 -6.93 7.62
N VAL A 119 0.57 -7.37 8.28
CA VAL A 119 -0.52 -6.50 8.75
C VAL A 119 -0.92 -6.88 10.17
N GLU A 120 -1.14 -5.87 10.99
CA GLU A 120 -1.57 -5.99 12.39
C GLU A 120 -2.75 -5.05 12.66
N ALA A 121 -3.57 -5.38 13.66
CA ALA A 121 -4.70 -4.54 14.06
C ALA A 121 -4.54 -3.99 15.47
N SER A 122 -4.93 -2.73 15.64
CA SER A 122 -5.04 -2.09 16.95
C SER A 122 -6.28 -1.20 17.00
N GLY A 123 -7.34 -1.67 17.65
CA GLY A 123 -8.62 -0.96 17.74
C GLY A 123 -9.29 -0.74 16.37
N ASP A 124 -9.23 0.49 15.88
CA ASP A 124 -9.76 0.90 14.57
C ASP A 124 -8.66 1.11 13.52
N ASP A 125 -7.43 0.71 13.83
CA ASP A 125 -6.27 0.83 12.96
C ASP A 125 -5.83 -0.53 12.41
N LEU A 126 -5.43 -0.54 11.14
CA LEU A 126 -4.64 -1.61 10.51
C LEU A 126 -3.28 -1.03 10.12
N SER A 127 -2.21 -1.59 10.67
CA SER A 127 -0.84 -1.18 10.36
C SER A 127 -0.19 -2.22 9.47
N TYR A 128 0.28 -1.78 8.31
CA TYR A 128 1.01 -2.60 7.34
C TYR A 128 2.48 -2.28 7.47
N ASN A 129 3.30 -3.28 7.77
CA ASN A 129 4.75 -3.14 7.89
C ASN A 129 5.42 -3.85 6.73
N TYR A 130 6.49 -3.28 6.20
CA TYR A 130 7.19 -3.80 5.02
C TYR A 130 8.67 -3.42 5.07
N ASN A 131 9.49 -4.13 4.31
CA ASN A 131 10.88 -3.77 4.09
C ASN A 131 11.01 -3.02 2.76
N THR A 132 11.90 -2.03 2.72
CA THR A 132 12.30 -1.31 1.50
C THR A 132 13.78 -1.54 1.25
N ALA A 133 14.09 -2.05 0.04
CA ALA A 133 15.45 -2.39 -0.41
C ALA A 133 16.27 -3.30 0.54
N GLY A 134 15.61 -3.97 1.50
CA GLY A 134 16.23 -4.88 2.46
C GLY A 134 16.97 -4.20 3.62
N VAL A 135 16.99 -2.87 3.66
CA VAL A 135 17.77 -2.04 4.62
C VAL A 135 16.91 -1.10 5.47
N CYS A 136 15.69 -0.81 5.02
CA CYS A 136 14.78 0.07 5.71
C CYS A 136 13.49 -0.70 6.03
N VAL A 137 12.85 -0.33 7.14
CA VAL A 137 11.54 -0.81 7.55
C VAL A 137 10.56 0.34 7.42
N GLY A 138 9.58 0.15 6.54
CA GLY A 138 8.48 1.07 6.30
C GLY A 138 7.18 0.58 6.92
N GLY A 139 6.25 1.51 7.09
CA GLY A 139 4.90 1.20 7.52
C GLY A 139 3.87 2.18 7.00
N PHE A 140 2.62 1.75 6.91
CA PHE A 140 1.48 2.64 6.77
C PHE A 140 0.28 2.16 7.58
N THR A 141 -0.51 3.11 8.08
CA THR A 141 -1.67 2.82 8.91
C THR A 141 -2.95 3.28 8.22
N LEU A 142 -3.90 2.35 8.13
CA LEU A 142 -5.28 2.63 7.78
C LEU A 142 -6.09 2.77 9.06
N ARG A 143 -6.92 3.80 9.15
CA ARG A 143 -7.87 3.99 10.26
C ARG A 143 -9.31 3.93 9.76
N LEU A 144 -10.17 3.25 10.48
CA LEU A 144 -11.61 3.26 10.22
C LEU A 144 -12.23 4.55 10.77
N VAL A 145 -12.79 5.36 9.88
CA VAL A 145 -13.53 6.58 10.22
C VAL A 145 -14.87 6.54 9.50
N ALA A 146 -15.98 6.58 10.25
CA ALA A 146 -17.33 6.57 9.70
C ALA A 146 -17.57 5.47 8.64
N ALA A 147 -17.16 4.23 8.95
CA ALA A 147 -17.23 3.03 8.09
C ALA A 147 -16.34 3.05 6.82
N GLN A 148 -15.43 4.02 6.70
CA GLN A 148 -14.45 4.10 5.63
C GLN A 148 -13.03 3.94 6.18
N TRP A 149 -12.20 3.16 5.49
CA TRP A 149 -10.77 3.06 5.79
C TRP A 149 -10.02 4.20 5.12
N LEU A 150 -9.23 4.94 5.91
CA LEU A 150 -8.43 6.06 5.45
C LEU A 150 -6.96 5.82 5.76
N LEU A 151 -6.07 6.13 4.81
CA LEU A 151 -4.63 6.19 5.07
C LEU A 151 -4.34 7.40 5.95
N VAL A 152 -3.94 7.21 7.21
CA VAL A 152 -3.73 8.31 8.16
C VAL A 152 -2.27 8.52 8.52
N ARG A 153 -1.44 7.50 8.33
CA ARG A 153 -0.02 7.54 8.66
C ARG A 153 0.80 6.73 7.66
N MET A 154 1.99 7.23 7.36
CA MET A 154 3.07 6.48 6.74
C MET A 154 4.36 6.75 7.52
N GLY A 155 5.31 5.84 7.45
CA GLY A 155 6.62 6.08 8.00
C GLY A 155 7.66 5.12 7.48
N GLU A 156 8.92 5.48 7.69
CA GLU A 156 10.07 4.66 7.36
C GLU A 156 11.20 4.90 8.36
N ALA A 157 11.90 3.84 8.70
CA ALA A 157 13.12 3.83 9.48
C ALA A 157 14.19 3.08 8.69
N CYS A 158 15.36 3.67 8.57
CA CYS A 158 16.52 3.06 7.94
C CYS A 158 17.66 3.02 8.96
N ASP A 159 18.60 2.09 8.78
CA ASP A 159 19.91 2.10 9.45
C ASP A 159 20.97 2.90 8.66
#